data_AF-A0A7C4SZC1-F1
#
_entry.id   AF-A0A7C4SZC1-F1
#
_cell.length_a   1.000
_cell.length_b   1.000
_cell.length_c   1.000
_cell.angle_alpha   90.00
_cell.angle_beta   90.00
_cell.angle_gamma   90.00
#
_symmetry.space_group_name_H-M   'P 1'
#
loop_
_entity.id
_entity.type
_entity.pdbx_description
1 polymer ?
#
loop_
_entity_poly.entity_id
_entity_poly.type
_entity_poly.pdbx_seq_one_letter_code
_entity_poly.pdbx_strand_id
1 'polypeptide(L)'
;MNTQEVISQFNQYVIGNYGRLPRVITRGEGNYLYDLDGNKILDLFPGWAVSGIGHCHPKVVEAIRRQAGELLHIDNTFYTIQQGQLAKLLSERAFGGKCFFCNSGAEANEAAMKLARKFNAGKKRYKFITAERSFHGRTFAAVTATAQPKYHEGFMPLLAGFEYVPFNDIDALTNAFSEEVCGVLIE
;
A
#
# COMPACT_ATOMS: atom_id res chain seq x y z
N MET A 1 17.25 -7.57 26.99
CA MET A 1 15.97 -6.88 26.92
C MET A 1 14.87 -7.93 26.97
N ASN A 2 13.86 -7.77 27.81
CA ASN A 2 12.68 -8.64 27.87
C ASN A 2 11.46 -7.99 27.19
N THR A 3 10.38 -8.75 27.02
CA THR A 3 9.14 -8.29 26.35
C THR A 3 8.57 -7.01 26.96
N GLN A 4 8.56 -6.88 28.29
CA GLN A 4 8.02 -5.68 28.97
C GLN A 4 8.90 -4.45 28.79
N GLU A 5 10.22 -4.61 28.78
CA GLU A 5 11.15 -3.51 28.51
C GLU A 5 10.95 -2.96 27.10
N VAL A 6 10.76 -3.82 26.09
CA VAL A 6 10.46 -3.38 24.71
C VAL A 6 9.12 -2.66 24.65
N ILE A 7 8.07 -3.20 25.28
CA ILE A 7 6.74 -2.56 25.29
C ILE A 7 6.81 -1.17 25.94
N SER A 8 7.55 -1.03 27.04
CA SER A 8 7.78 0.26 27.71
C SER A 8 8.48 1.26 26.78
N GLN A 9 9.50 0.83 26.04
CA GLN A 9 10.15 1.67 25.04
C GLN A 9 9.18 2.13 23.94
N PHE A 10 8.35 1.23 23.43
CA PHE A 10 7.34 1.59 22.42
C PHE A 10 6.35 2.63 22.96
N ASN A 11 5.87 2.46 24.19
CA ASN A 11 4.95 3.40 24.81
C ASN A 11 5.57 4.79 25.01
N GLN A 12 6.88 4.85 25.30
CA GLN A 12 7.58 6.11 25.53
C GLN A 12 7.98 6.83 24.24
N TYR A 13 8.38 6.07 23.20
CA TYR A 13 9.10 6.63 22.05
C TYR A 13 8.41 6.44 20.70
N VAL A 14 7.29 5.72 20.62
CA VAL A 14 6.57 5.47 19.36
C VAL A 14 5.13 6.00 19.46
N ILE A 15 4.69 6.75 18.45
CA ILE A 15 3.31 7.25 18.37
C ILE A 15 2.33 6.06 18.41
N GLY A 16 1.33 6.15 19.30
CA GLY A 16 0.29 5.12 19.51
C GLY A 16 -0.78 5.06 18.42
N ASN A 17 -0.38 4.95 17.15
CA ASN A 17 -1.29 4.91 15.99
C ASN A 17 -1.72 3.48 15.58
N TYR A 18 -1.39 2.46 16.37
CA TYR A 18 -1.78 1.07 16.16
C TYR A 18 -2.09 0.38 17.49
N GLY A 19 -3.12 -0.47 17.50
CA GLY A 19 -3.25 -1.50 18.52
C GLY A 19 -2.17 -2.57 18.32
N ARG A 20 -1.52 -3.00 19.41
CA ARG A 20 -0.45 -4.01 19.36
C ARG A 20 -0.78 -5.17 20.29
N LEU A 21 -0.47 -6.38 19.84
CA LEU A 21 -0.43 -7.53 20.74
C LEU A 21 0.85 -7.42 21.61
N PRO A 22 0.81 -7.82 22.89
CA PRO A 22 1.96 -7.74 23.78
C PRO A 22 2.94 -8.88 23.51
N ARG A 23 3.48 -8.95 22.29
CA ARG A 23 4.45 -9.94 21.83
C ARG A 23 5.55 -9.25 21.03
N VAL A 24 6.79 -9.60 21.30
CA VAL A 24 7.96 -9.05 20.59
C VAL A 24 8.47 -10.11 19.64
N ILE A 25 8.25 -9.92 18.34
CA ILE A 25 8.76 -10.82 17.29
C ILE A 25 10.23 -10.51 17.04
N THR A 26 11.08 -11.53 17.04
CA THR A 26 12.55 -11.38 16.90
C THR A 26 13.10 -12.04 15.64
N ARG A 27 12.39 -13.03 15.08
CA ARG A 27 12.82 -13.74 13.88
C ARG A 27 11.62 -14.25 13.08
N GLY A 28 11.76 -14.30 11.76
CA GLY A 28 10.83 -14.95 10.86
C GLY A 28 11.56 -15.93 9.93
N GLU A 29 10.93 -17.06 9.63
CA GLU A 29 11.45 -18.05 8.69
C GLU A 29 10.30 -18.84 8.05
N GLY A 30 10.20 -18.79 6.72
CA GLY A 30 9.09 -19.43 6.01
C GLY A 30 7.75 -18.88 6.51
N ASN A 31 6.87 -19.76 6.96
CA ASN A 31 5.55 -19.36 7.48
C ASN A 31 5.53 -19.17 9.01
N TYR A 32 6.69 -19.11 9.66
CA TYR A 32 6.77 -19.04 11.12
C TYR A 32 7.44 -17.74 11.60
N LEU A 33 6.93 -17.25 12.72
CA LEU A 33 7.55 -16.22 13.54
C LEU A 33 8.07 -16.83 14.83
N TYR A 34 9.09 -16.20 15.40
CA TYR A 34 9.64 -16.53 16.70
C TYR A 34 9.64 -15.27 17.54
N ASP A 35 9.07 -15.35 18.74
CA ASP A 35 9.07 -14.22 19.67
C ASP A 35 10.28 -14.24 20.62
N LEU A 36 10.44 -13.15 21.36
CA LEU A 36 11.54 -12.93 22.31
C LEU A 36 11.53 -13.92 23.47
N ASP A 37 10.36 -14.50 23.79
CA ASP A 37 10.16 -15.48 24.84
C ASP A 37 10.37 -16.92 24.34
N GLY A 38 10.77 -17.07 23.07
CA GLY A 38 11.13 -18.36 22.44
C GLY A 38 9.97 -19.11 21.81
N ASN A 39 8.78 -18.53 21.74
CA ASN A 39 7.62 -19.20 21.14
C ASN A 39 7.72 -19.21 19.62
N LYS A 40 7.42 -20.36 19.01
CA LYS A 40 7.23 -20.52 17.56
C LYS A 40 5.76 -20.33 17.21
N ILE A 41 5.47 -19.40 16.31
CA ILE A 41 4.12 -18.97 15.94
C ILE A 41 3.92 -19.24 14.45
N LEU A 42 2.89 -19.99 14.09
CA LEU A 42 2.45 -20.10 12.69
C LEU A 42 1.80 -18.78 12.28
N ASP A 43 2.35 -18.12 11.26
CA ASP A 43 1.84 -16.84 10.78
C ASP A 43 0.74 -17.05 9.74
N LEU A 44 -0.52 -16.93 10.21
CA LEU A 44 -1.71 -16.93 9.36
C LEU A 44 -2.13 -15.53 8.93
N PHE A 45 -1.33 -14.50 9.22
CA PHE A 45 -1.56 -13.12 8.85
C PHE A 45 -0.23 -12.44 8.48
N PRO A 46 0.37 -12.77 7.31
CA PRO A 46 1.73 -12.37 6.95
C PRO A 46 1.83 -10.88 6.55
N GLY A 47 1.57 -10.00 7.52
CA GLY A 47 1.68 -8.55 7.40
C GLY A 47 0.76 -7.97 6.32
N TRP A 48 -0.56 -8.22 6.39
CA TRP A 48 -1.49 -7.81 5.33
C TRP A 48 -1.08 -8.33 3.95
N ALA A 49 -0.72 -9.63 3.91
CA ALA A 49 -0.24 -10.36 2.73
C ALA A 49 1.15 -9.95 2.18
N VAL A 50 1.86 -9.01 2.81
CA VAL A 50 3.22 -8.58 2.38
C VAL A 50 4.22 -9.74 2.39
N SER A 51 4.25 -10.54 3.45
CA SER A 51 5.14 -11.70 3.56
C SER A 51 4.55 -12.97 2.91
N GLY A 52 3.78 -12.82 1.82
CA GLY A 52 3.05 -13.92 1.17
C GLY A 52 3.91 -15.05 0.58
N ILE A 53 5.20 -14.82 0.37
CA ILE A 53 6.18 -15.85 -0.06
C ILE A 53 7.03 -16.40 1.11
N GLY A 54 6.63 -16.09 2.35
CA GLY A 54 7.34 -16.45 3.56
C GLY A 54 8.35 -15.40 4.03
N HIS A 55 8.60 -15.42 5.35
CA HIS A 55 9.57 -14.56 6.02
C HIS A 55 11.00 -14.93 5.64
N CYS A 56 11.81 -13.91 5.37
CA CYS A 56 13.24 -14.05 5.06
C CYS A 56 13.54 -15.07 3.95
N HIS A 57 12.70 -15.12 2.90
CA HIS A 57 12.89 -16.05 1.80
C HIS A 57 14.32 -15.95 1.22
N PRO A 58 15.11 -17.05 1.16
CA PRO A 58 16.56 -16.99 0.89
C PRO A 58 16.93 -16.25 -0.39
N LYS A 59 16.16 -16.45 -1.48
CA LYS A 59 16.38 -15.74 -2.75
C LYS A 59 16.23 -14.22 -2.65
N VAL A 60 15.29 -13.74 -1.81
CA VAL A 60 15.05 -12.31 -1.62
C VAL A 60 16.15 -11.71 -0.76
N VAL A 61 16.50 -12.38 0.34
CA VAL A 61 17.58 -11.95 1.24
C VAL A 61 18.90 -11.83 0.47
N GLU A 62 19.26 -12.83 -0.33
CA GLU A 62 20.48 -12.79 -1.13
C GLU A 62 20.47 -11.67 -2.18
N ALA A 63 19.35 -11.48 -2.88
CA ALA A 63 19.21 -10.41 -3.86
C ALA A 63 19.38 -9.02 -3.24
N ILE A 64 18.80 -8.79 -2.05
CA ILE A 64 18.95 -7.55 -1.29
C ILE A 64 20.40 -7.36 -0.86
N ARG A 65 21.02 -8.37 -0.24
CA ARG A 65 22.41 -8.29 0.26
C ARG A 65 23.39 -7.95 -0.85
N ARG A 66 23.27 -8.63 -2.00
CA ARG A 66 24.12 -8.39 -3.16
C ARG A 66 23.94 -6.97 -3.69
N GLN A 67 22.70 -6.55 -3.97
CA GLN A 67 22.42 -5.22 -4.51
C GLN A 67 22.84 -4.10 -3.55
N ALA A 68 22.69 -4.31 -2.24
CA ALA A 68 23.10 -3.34 -1.23
C ALA A 68 24.62 -3.10 -1.19
N GLY A 69 25.43 -4.12 -1.54
CA GLY A 69 26.88 -3.98 -1.67
C GLY A 69 27.34 -3.34 -2.99
N GLU A 70 26.44 -3.20 -3.96
CA GLU A 70 26.72 -2.62 -5.28
C GLU A 70 26.17 -1.19 -5.40
N LEU A 71 24.86 -1.00 -5.21
CA LEU A 71 24.17 0.28 -5.33
C LEU A 71 22.79 0.22 -4.67
N LEU A 72 22.59 1.00 -3.60
CA LEU A 72 21.31 1.09 -2.89
C LEU A 72 20.34 2.12 -3.51
N HIS A 73 20.83 3.31 -3.86
CA HIS A 73 19.98 4.40 -4.31
C HIS A 73 20.72 5.35 -5.25
N ILE A 74 20.00 5.77 -6.28
CA ILE A 74 20.29 6.93 -7.12
C ILE A 74 18.97 7.64 -7.43
N ASP A 75 19.03 8.90 -7.82
CA ASP A 75 17.83 9.62 -8.26
C ASP A 75 17.37 9.19 -9.66
N ASN A 76 16.15 9.59 -10.03
CA ASN A 76 15.49 9.16 -11.27
C ASN A 76 16.08 9.77 -12.56
N THR A 77 17.10 10.63 -12.47
CA THR A 77 17.80 11.16 -13.65
C THR A 77 18.70 10.11 -14.30
N PHE A 78 19.15 9.12 -13.52
CA PHE A 78 20.02 8.04 -13.99
C PHE A 78 19.24 6.74 -14.22
N TYR A 79 19.79 5.90 -15.09
CA TYR A 79 19.22 4.58 -15.36
C TYR A 79 19.84 3.51 -14.44
N THR A 80 19.02 2.54 -14.01
CA THR A 80 19.49 1.30 -13.37
C THR A 80 19.01 0.09 -14.14
N ILE A 81 19.85 -0.95 -14.20
CA ILE A 81 19.56 -2.19 -14.92
C ILE A 81 18.30 -2.86 -14.36
N GLN A 82 18.19 -2.91 -13.03
CA GLN A 82 17.16 -3.62 -12.28
C GLN A 82 15.78 -2.99 -12.50
N GLN A 83 15.68 -1.65 -12.52
CA GLN A 83 14.42 -0.95 -12.77
C GLN A 83 13.87 -1.27 -14.17
N GLY A 84 14.73 -1.22 -15.20
CA GLY A 84 14.34 -1.54 -16.57
C GLY A 84 13.91 -3.01 -16.73
N GLN A 85 14.66 -3.93 -16.13
CA GLN A 85 14.34 -5.36 -16.15
C GLN A 85 13.01 -5.66 -15.45
N LEU A 86 12.80 -5.09 -14.26
CA LEU A 86 11.53 -5.27 -13.52
C LEU A 86 10.34 -4.70 -14.31
N ALA A 87 10.49 -3.51 -14.90
CA ALA A 87 9.44 -2.90 -15.73
C ALA A 87 9.04 -3.79 -16.91
N LYS A 88 10.03 -4.37 -17.60
CA LYS A 88 9.78 -5.35 -18.68
C LYS A 88 9.04 -6.58 -18.16
N LEU A 89 9.52 -7.17 -17.07
CA LEU A 89 8.93 -8.38 -16.49
C LEU A 89 7.48 -8.19 -16.05
N LEU A 90 7.15 -7.01 -15.50
CA LEU A 90 5.78 -6.65 -15.12
C LEU A 90 4.89 -6.42 -16.34
N SER A 91 5.37 -5.63 -17.31
CA SER A 91 4.61 -5.31 -18.53
C SER A 91 4.23 -6.57 -19.31
N GLU A 92 5.17 -7.50 -19.51
CA GLU A 92 4.95 -8.74 -20.27
C GLU A 92 4.07 -9.77 -19.54
N ARG A 93 3.96 -9.71 -18.20
CA ARG A 93 3.12 -10.63 -17.40
C ARG A 93 1.75 -10.07 -17.05
N ALA A 94 1.57 -8.77 -17.18
CA ALA A 94 0.31 -8.09 -16.92
C ALA A 94 -0.37 -7.74 -18.26
N PHE A 95 -1.03 -6.58 -18.33
CA PHE A 95 -1.80 -6.13 -19.49
C PHE A 95 -0.97 -5.27 -20.47
N GLY A 96 0.36 -5.38 -20.44
CA GLY A 96 1.27 -4.47 -21.14
C GLY A 96 1.41 -3.10 -20.45
N GLY A 97 2.04 -2.15 -21.14
CA GLY A 97 2.17 -0.76 -20.68
C GLY A 97 3.50 -0.43 -19.99
N LYS A 98 3.55 0.74 -19.34
CA LYS A 98 4.74 1.27 -18.64
C LYS A 98 4.53 1.23 -17.12
N CYS A 99 5.60 0.98 -16.38
CA CYS A 99 5.57 0.96 -14.92
C CYS A 99 5.99 2.32 -14.34
N PHE A 100 5.29 2.73 -13.27
CA PHE A 100 5.75 3.76 -12.34
C PHE A 100 6.11 3.06 -11.02
N PHE A 101 7.32 3.29 -10.51
CA PHE A 101 7.78 2.69 -9.26
C PHE A 101 7.66 3.69 -8.10
N CYS A 102 7.10 3.23 -7.00
CA CYS A 102 6.95 3.96 -5.76
C CYS A 102 7.14 3.01 -4.57
N ASN A 103 6.99 3.53 -3.35
CA ASN A 103 7.43 2.85 -2.13
C ASN A 103 6.25 2.22 -1.36
N SER A 104 5.02 2.69 -1.60
CA SER A 104 3.84 2.21 -0.89
C SER A 104 2.62 2.11 -1.81
N GLY A 105 1.63 1.32 -1.38
CA GLY A 105 0.34 1.23 -2.08
C GLY A 105 -0.40 2.58 -2.12
N ALA A 106 -0.26 3.41 -1.08
CA ALA A 106 -0.87 4.75 -1.07
C ALA A 106 -0.25 5.67 -2.15
N GLU A 107 1.09 5.64 -2.32
CA GLU A 107 1.75 6.38 -3.40
C GLU A 107 1.37 5.85 -4.78
N ALA A 108 1.19 4.54 -4.93
CA ALA A 108 0.71 3.93 -6.17
C ALA A 108 -0.69 4.45 -6.53
N ASN A 109 -1.60 4.48 -5.55
CA ASN A 109 -2.97 4.98 -5.74
C ASN A 109 -3.00 6.50 -6.01
N GLU A 110 -2.19 7.30 -5.32
CA GLU A 110 -2.00 8.72 -5.62
C GLU A 110 -1.52 8.93 -7.07
N ALA A 111 -0.52 8.16 -7.51
CA ALA A 111 -0.01 8.22 -8.86
C ALA A 111 -1.07 7.81 -9.90
N ALA A 112 -1.85 6.76 -9.63
CA ALA A 112 -2.94 6.31 -10.49
C ALA A 112 -4.04 7.37 -10.63
N MET A 113 -4.48 7.96 -9.50
CA MET A 113 -5.45 9.06 -9.51
C MET A 113 -4.92 10.30 -10.25
N LYS A 114 -3.66 10.68 -10.02
CA LYS A 114 -3.02 11.78 -10.75
C LYS A 114 -2.94 11.50 -12.25
N LEU A 115 -2.62 10.27 -12.65
CA LEU A 115 -2.58 9.87 -14.05
C LEU A 115 -3.95 9.94 -14.71
N ALA A 116 -5.00 9.45 -14.03
CA ALA A 116 -6.38 9.52 -14.51
C ALA A 116 -6.86 10.97 -14.70
N ARG A 117 -6.60 11.85 -13.73
CA ARG A 117 -6.90 13.29 -13.85
C ARG A 117 -6.07 13.96 -14.94
N LYS A 118 -4.76 13.64 -15.04
CA LYS A 118 -3.87 14.21 -16.07
C LYS A 118 -4.30 13.81 -17.48
N PHE A 119 -4.67 12.55 -17.70
CA PHE A 119 -5.19 12.06 -18.98
C PHE A 119 -6.48 12.80 -19.40
N ASN A 120 -7.27 13.21 -18.42
CA ASN A 120 -8.50 13.95 -18.61
C ASN A 120 -8.34 15.48 -18.48
N ALA A 121 -7.11 16.01 -18.40
CA ALA A 121 -6.90 17.46 -18.27
C ALA A 121 -7.59 18.24 -19.41
N GLY A 122 -8.33 19.29 -19.06
CA GLY A 122 -9.13 20.09 -20.00
C GLY A 122 -10.50 19.50 -20.35
N LYS A 123 -10.74 18.22 -20.02
CA LYS A 123 -12.07 17.61 -19.98
C LYS A 123 -12.54 17.76 -18.54
N LYS A 124 -13.78 18.18 -18.27
CA LYS A 124 -14.31 18.43 -16.89
C LYS A 124 -14.44 17.14 -16.04
N ARG A 125 -13.53 16.17 -16.22
CA ARG A 125 -13.47 14.84 -15.64
C ARG A 125 -12.40 14.79 -14.55
N TYR A 126 -12.85 14.83 -13.30
CA TYR A 126 -11.98 14.83 -12.12
C TYR A 126 -12.50 13.98 -10.96
N LYS A 127 -13.75 13.50 -11.05
CA LYS A 127 -14.38 12.70 -9.99
C LYS A 127 -13.87 11.26 -10.02
N PHE A 128 -13.76 10.67 -8.84
CA PHE A 128 -13.54 9.24 -8.65
C PHE A 128 -14.76 8.64 -7.96
N ILE A 129 -15.15 7.44 -8.39
CA ILE A 129 -16.09 6.60 -7.65
C ILE A 129 -15.28 5.58 -6.86
N THR A 130 -15.57 5.42 -5.57
CA THR A 130 -14.98 4.35 -4.75
C THR A 130 -16.05 3.57 -3.99
N ALA A 131 -15.76 2.31 -3.67
CA ALA A 131 -16.69 1.44 -2.96
C ALA A 131 -16.61 1.64 -1.45
N GLU A 132 -17.75 1.68 -0.76
CA GLU A 132 -17.83 1.67 0.70
C GLU A 132 -17.06 0.48 1.29
N ARG A 133 -16.34 0.74 2.40
CA ARG A 133 -15.45 -0.21 3.09
C ARG A 133 -14.13 -0.51 2.38
N SER A 134 -13.83 0.13 1.23
CA SER A 134 -12.52 0.03 0.57
C SER A 134 -11.37 0.55 1.45
N PHE A 135 -10.13 0.21 1.10
CA PHE A 135 -8.93 0.76 1.72
C PHE A 135 -7.83 1.07 0.70
N HIS A 136 -7.69 2.33 0.32
CA HIS A 136 -6.74 2.75 -0.71
C HIS A 136 -5.50 3.47 -0.16
N GLY A 137 -5.42 3.69 1.16
CA GLY A 137 -4.25 4.23 1.82
C GLY A 137 -4.57 5.34 2.81
N ARG A 138 -3.53 6.04 3.28
CA ARG A 138 -3.63 7.05 4.35
C ARG A 138 -3.06 8.43 3.98
N THR A 139 -2.63 8.66 2.74
CA THR A 139 -2.34 10.02 2.23
C THR A 139 -3.65 10.77 1.99
N PHE A 140 -3.65 12.10 1.86
CA PHE A 140 -4.90 12.86 1.78
C PHE A 140 -5.84 12.43 0.64
N ALA A 141 -5.35 12.15 -0.57
CA ALA A 141 -6.25 11.65 -1.62
C ALA A 141 -6.63 10.18 -1.36
N ALA A 142 -5.69 9.35 -0.93
CA ALA A 142 -5.92 7.93 -0.70
C ALA A 142 -6.86 7.65 0.50
N VAL A 143 -6.79 8.46 1.55
CA VAL A 143 -7.69 8.38 2.71
C VAL A 143 -9.08 8.90 2.34
N THR A 144 -9.16 9.89 1.45
CA THR A 144 -10.45 10.29 0.87
C THR A 144 -11.04 9.15 0.05
N ALA A 145 -10.23 8.50 -0.80
CA ALA A 145 -10.66 7.34 -1.57
C ALA A 145 -11.09 6.14 -0.69
N THR A 146 -10.46 5.99 0.48
CA THR A 146 -10.80 4.99 1.50
C THR A 146 -12.17 5.32 2.10
N ALA A 147 -13.22 4.67 1.61
CA ALA A 147 -14.61 4.98 1.98
C ALA A 147 -15.00 4.33 3.34
N GLN A 148 -14.28 4.71 4.38
CA GLN A 148 -14.49 4.29 5.77
C GLN A 148 -14.48 5.53 6.67
N PRO A 149 -15.66 6.02 7.15
CA PRO A 149 -15.77 7.29 7.85
C PRO A 149 -14.82 7.48 9.04
N LYS A 150 -14.51 6.40 9.78
CA LYS A 150 -13.54 6.42 10.89
C LYS A 150 -12.14 6.91 10.50
N TYR A 151 -11.75 6.79 9.24
CA TYR A 151 -10.45 7.27 8.74
C TYR A 151 -10.53 8.71 8.21
N HIS A 152 -11.71 9.31 8.15
CA HIS A 152 -11.93 10.71 7.74
C HIS A 152 -12.01 11.66 8.94
N GLU A 153 -12.44 11.15 10.09
CA GLU A 153 -12.56 11.90 11.33
C GLU A 153 -11.24 12.62 11.68
N GLY A 154 -11.31 13.94 11.89
CA GLY A 154 -10.16 14.79 12.21
C GLY A 154 -9.38 15.35 11.00
N PHE A 155 -9.68 14.93 9.77
CA PHE A 155 -8.96 15.39 8.54
C PHE A 155 -9.80 16.28 7.62
N MET A 156 -11.01 16.67 8.03
CA MET A 156 -11.90 17.49 7.22
C MET A 156 -11.35 18.92 7.01
N PRO A 157 -11.56 19.54 5.84
CA PRO A 157 -12.20 18.99 4.64
C PRO A 157 -11.31 18.03 3.85
N LEU A 158 -11.89 16.96 3.32
CA LEU A 158 -11.22 16.01 2.44
C LEU A 158 -11.04 16.54 1.01
N LEU A 159 -10.26 15.81 0.20
CA LEU A 159 -10.05 16.16 -1.20
C LEU A 159 -11.37 16.08 -1.98
N ALA A 160 -11.72 17.13 -2.72
CA ALA A 160 -12.94 17.13 -3.51
C ALA A 160 -12.90 16.14 -4.70
N GLY A 161 -14.09 15.72 -5.14
CA GLY A 161 -14.28 14.88 -6.31
C GLY A 161 -14.26 13.39 -6.02
N PHE A 162 -14.86 12.97 -4.90
CA PHE A 162 -15.09 11.56 -4.58
C PHE A 162 -16.58 11.32 -4.37
N GLU A 163 -17.05 10.21 -4.93
CA GLU A 163 -18.40 9.69 -4.77
C GLU A 163 -18.29 8.24 -4.27
N TYR A 164 -19.06 7.90 -3.25
CA TYR A 164 -18.98 6.60 -2.58
C TYR A 164 -20.22 5.78 -2.91
N VAL A 165 -20.04 4.53 -3.32
CA VAL A 165 -21.14 3.60 -3.65
C VAL A 165 -21.03 2.32 -2.82
N PRO A 166 -22.15 1.63 -2.51
CA PRO A 166 -22.09 0.33 -1.85
C PRO A 166 -21.24 -0.67 -2.65
N PHE A 167 -20.40 -1.42 -1.94
CA PHE A 167 -19.59 -2.47 -2.58
C PHE A 167 -20.48 -3.57 -3.18
N ASN A 168 -20.15 -4.00 -4.39
CA ASN A 168 -20.86 -5.04 -5.15
C ASN A 168 -22.31 -4.68 -5.54
N ASP A 169 -22.60 -3.38 -5.69
CA ASP A 169 -23.88 -2.87 -6.21
C ASP A 169 -23.66 -2.22 -7.60
N ILE A 170 -24.04 -2.94 -8.66
CA ILE A 170 -23.85 -2.51 -10.05
C ILE A 170 -24.77 -1.36 -10.40
N ASP A 171 -25.99 -1.33 -9.85
CA ASP A 171 -26.97 -0.30 -10.13
C ASP A 171 -26.54 1.02 -9.48
N ALA A 172 -26.08 0.97 -8.23
CA ALA A 172 -25.51 2.14 -7.55
C ALA A 172 -24.28 2.69 -8.29
N LEU A 173 -23.37 1.81 -8.72
CA LEU A 173 -22.21 2.22 -9.52
C LEU A 173 -22.63 2.88 -10.84
N THR A 174 -23.60 2.29 -11.54
CA THR A 174 -24.11 2.81 -12.83
C THR A 174 -24.78 4.17 -12.65
N ASN A 175 -25.55 4.37 -11.58
CA ASN A 175 -26.21 5.63 -11.27
C ASN A 175 -25.23 6.75 -10.85
N ALA A 176 -24.09 6.38 -10.23
CA ALA A 176 -23.04 7.33 -9.86
C ALA A 176 -22.18 7.82 -11.05
N PHE A 177 -22.22 7.10 -12.18
CA PHE A 177 -21.48 7.52 -13.37
C PHE A 177 -22.02 8.83 -13.95
N SER A 178 -21.11 9.76 -14.24
CA SER A 178 -21.42 11.03 -14.92
C SER A 178 -20.28 11.42 -15.86
N GLU A 179 -20.51 12.44 -16.69
CA GLU A 179 -19.48 12.96 -17.59
C GLU A 179 -18.27 13.57 -16.88
N GLU A 180 -18.34 13.77 -15.56
CA GLU A 180 -17.25 14.28 -14.71
C GLU A 180 -16.38 13.16 -14.09
N VAL A 181 -16.73 11.89 -14.27
CA VAL A 181 -15.99 10.75 -13.73
C VAL A 181 -14.74 10.48 -14.56
N CYS A 182 -13.59 10.36 -13.90
CA CYS A 182 -12.30 10.06 -14.52
C CYS A 182 -11.72 8.69 -14.14
N GLY A 183 -12.27 8.04 -13.11
CA GLY A 183 -11.85 6.69 -12.72
C GLY A 183 -12.74 6.09 -11.63
N VAL A 184 -12.66 4.77 -11.50
CA VAL A 184 -13.29 3.99 -10.43
C VAL A 184 -12.17 3.25 -9.69
N LEU A 185 -12.12 3.36 -8.37
CA LEU A 185 -11.22 2.56 -7.52
C LEU A 185 -12.07 1.54 -6.77
N ILE A 186 -11.71 0.26 -6.87
CA ILE A 186 -12.52 -0.85 -6.38
C ILE A 186 -11.63 -1.98 -5.84
N GLU A 187 -12.01 -2.51 -4.67
CA GLU A 187 -11.47 -3.71 -4.00
C GLU A 187 -12.50 -4.26 -3.02
#